data_AF-A0A8D0LCL1-F1
#
_entry.id   AF-A0A8D0LCL1-F1
#
_cell.length_a   1.000
_cell.length_b   1.000
_cell.length_c   1.000
_cell.angle_alpha   90.00
_cell.angle_beta   90.00
_cell.angle_gamma   90.00
#
_symmetry.space_group_name_H-M   'P 1'
#
loop_
_entity.id
_entity.type
_entity.pdbx_description
1 polymer ?
#
loop_
_entity_poly.entity_id
_entity_poly.type
_entity_poly.pdbx_seq_one_letter_code
_entity_poly.pdbx_strand_id
1 'polypeptide(L)' 'MRFMRSHKCYDIVPTSSKLVVFDTTLQVKKAFFALVANGVRAAPLWESKKQSFVGT' A
#
# COMPACT_ATOMS: atom_id res chain seq x y z
N MET A 1 17.66 -19.26 -9.91
CA MET A 1 17.74 -17.77 -9.98
C MET A 1 17.35 -17.18 -11.34
N ARG A 2 17.41 -17.92 -12.46
CA ARG A 2 17.08 -17.38 -13.80
C ARG A 2 15.65 -16.84 -13.91
N PHE A 3 14.65 -17.58 -13.41
CA PHE A 3 13.24 -17.18 -13.47
C PHE A 3 12.95 -15.81 -12.84
N MET A 4 13.34 -15.58 -11.59
CA MET A 4 13.11 -14.30 -10.90
C MET A 4 13.86 -13.13 -11.55
N ARG A 5 15.03 -13.36 -12.15
CA ARG A 5 15.79 -12.31 -12.85
C ARG A 5 15.23 -11.98 -14.23
N SER A 6 14.46 -12.89 -14.82
CA SER A 6 13.83 -12.71 -16.13
C SER A 6 12.45 -12.03 -16.06
N HIS A 7 11.91 -11.77 -14.86
CA HIS A 7 10.61 -11.13 -14.66
C HIS A 7 10.75 -9.90 -13.78
N LYS A 8 10.00 -8.84 -14.08
CA LYS A 8 9.92 -7.61 -13.30
C LYS A 8 8.85 -7.75 -12.21
N CYS A 9 8.94 -6.99 -11.12
CA CYS A 9 7.88 -6.96 -10.11
C CYS A 9 6.52 -6.55 -10.68
N TYR A 10 6.54 -5.74 -11.74
CA TYR A 10 5.33 -5.33 -12.46
C TYR A 10 4.58 -6.52 -13.07
N ASP A 11 5.30 -7.57 -13.51
CA ASP A 11 4.71 -8.76 -14.10
C ASP A 11 3.89 -9.59 -13.08
N ILE A 12 4.10 -9.33 -11.78
CA ILE A 12 3.40 -9.99 -10.68
C ILE A 12 2.14 -9.19 -10.26
N VAL A 13 2.06 -7.91 -10.64
CA VAL A 13 0.91 -7.07 -10.30
C VAL A 13 -0.33 -7.62 -11.03
N PRO A 14 -1.42 -7.94 -10.32
CA PRO A 14 -2.63 -8.42 -10.96
C PRO A 14 -3.20 -7.39 -11.94
N THR A 15 -3.87 -7.86 -13.00
CA THR A 15 -4.55 -6.99 -13.98
C THR A 15 -5.49 -5.98 -13.32
N SER A 16 -6.11 -6.35 -12.20
CA SER A 16 -6.87 -5.45 -11.34
C SER A 16 -6.61 -5.80 -9.88
N SER A 17 -6.27 -4.80 -9.07
CA SER A 17 -6.12 -4.93 -7.63
C SER A 17 -6.57 -3.65 -6.94
N LYS A 18 -6.89 -3.74 -5.65
CA LYS A 18 -7.25 -2.60 -4.80
C LYS A 18 -6.05 -2.28 -3.90
N LEU A 19 -5.64 -1.01 -3.88
CA LEU A 19 -4.63 -0.49 -2.96
C LEU A 19 -5.29 0.56 -2.05
N VAL A 20 -5.05 0.44 -0.75
CA VAL A 20 -5.47 1.43 0.27
C VAL A 20 -4.23 2.17 0.73
N VAL A 21 -4.31 3.50 0.78
CA VAL A 21 -3.24 4.40 1.25
C VAL A 21 -3.82 5.29 2.33
N PHE A 22 -3.08 5.53 3.41
CA PHE A 22 -3.49 6.43 4.48
C PHE A 22 -2.60 7.66 4.53
N ASP A 23 -3.21 8.83 4.76
CA ASP A 23 -2.44 10.03 5.08
C ASP A 23 -1.86 9.93 6.50
N THR A 24 -0.66 10.45 6.74
CA THR A 24 -0.02 10.46 8.06
C THR A 24 -0.81 11.22 9.12
N THR A 25 -1.72 12.11 8.73
CA THR A 25 -2.63 12.82 9.64
C THR A 25 -3.88 12.02 10.00
N LEU A 26 -4.12 10.86 9.37
CA LEU A 26 -5.24 10.00 9.69
C LEU A 26 -5.09 9.42 11.10
N GLN A 27 -6.14 9.54 11.91
CA GLN A 27 -6.16 8.97 13.26
C GLN A 27 -5.98 7.44 13.22
N VAL A 28 -5.09 6.93 14.06
CA VAL A 28 -4.74 5.51 14.16
C VAL A 28 -5.96 4.61 14.32
N LYS A 29 -6.93 4.99 15.16
CA LYS A 29 -8.18 4.22 15.33
C LYS A 29 -8.95 4.07 14.01
N LYS A 30 -9.08 5.14 13.22
CA LYS A 30 -9.76 5.12 11.92
C LYS A 30 -8.97 4.30 10.90
N ALA A 31 -7.65 4.40 10.91
CA ALA A 31 -6.78 3.61 10.04
C ALA A 31 -6.98 2.10 10.29
N PHE A 32 -6.99 1.66 11.56
CA PHE A 32 -7.24 0.25 11.90
C PHE A 32 -8.61 -0.25 11.42
N PHE A 33 -9.67 0.53 11.64
CA PHE A 33 -10.99 0.16 11.11
C PHE A 33 -11.00 0.08 9.58
N ALA A 34 -10.35 1.02 8.91
CA ALA A 34 -10.27 1.05 7.45
C ALA A 34 -9.50 -0.15 6.88
N LEU A 35 -8.44 -0.63 7.56
CA LEU A 35 -7.72 -1.86 7.18
C LEU A 35 -8.68 -3.07 7.17
N VAL A 36 -9.37 -3.29 8.29
CA VAL A 36 -10.31 -4.41 8.45
C VAL A 36 -11.46 -4.30 7.45
N ALA A 37 -12.06 -3.12 7.30
CA ALA A 37 -13.18 -2.91 6.38
C ALA A 37 -12.81 -3.11 4.90
N ASN A 38 -11.56 -2.83 4.52
CA ASN A 38 -11.08 -3.06 3.15
C ASN A 38 -10.45 -4.45 2.95
N GLY A 39 -10.38 -5.29 4.00
CA GLY A 39 -9.80 -6.63 3.93
C GLY A 39 -8.28 -6.63 3.70
N VAL A 40 -7.58 -5.54 4.02
CA VAL A 40 -6.13 -5.40 3.84
C VAL A 40 -5.42 -5.40 5.19
N ARG A 41 -4.20 -5.95 5.25
CA ARG A 41 -3.40 -6.04 6.49
C ARG A 41 -2.39 -4.92 6.66
N ALA A 42 -2.10 -4.19 5.58
CA ALA A 42 -1.16 -3.08 5.55
C ALA A 42 -1.64 -2.06 4.50
N ALA A 43 -1.23 -0.81 4.69
CA ALA A 43 -1.51 0.29 3.79
C ALA A 43 -0.32 1.25 3.83
N PRO A 44 0.23 1.68 2.68
CA PRO A 44 1.28 2.69 2.66
C PRO A 44 0.84 3.99 3.32
N LEU A 45 1.80 4.68 3.93
CA LEU A 45 1.61 5.99 4.54
C LEU A 45 2.06 7.09 3.59
N TRP A 46 1.14 7.99 3.28
CA TRP A 46 1.35 9.16 2.44
C TRP A 46 1.47 10.42 3.31
N GLU A 47 2.50 11.22 3.09
CA GLU A 47 2.63 12.52 3.74
C GLU A 47 2.25 13.63 2.76
N SER A 48 1.03 14.15 2.86
CA SER A 48 0.53 15.17 1.94
C SER A 48 1.38 16.45 1.86
N LYS A 49 2.09 16.81 2.93
CA LYS A 49 2.97 17.99 2.92
C LYS A 49 4.22 17.79 2.08
N LYS A 50 4.79 16.58 2.09
CA LYS A 50 6.00 16.24 1.31
C LYS A 50 5.66 15.62 -0.05
N GLN A 51 4.39 15.31 -0.30
CA GLN A 51 3.91 14.61 -1.48
C GLN A 51 4.72 13.32 -1.72
N SER A 52 4.90 12.53 -0.66
CA SER A 52 5.75 11.34 -0.71
C SER A 52 5.26 10.24 0.24
N PHE A 53 5.66 9.00 -0.06
CA PHE A 53 5.47 7.84 0.80
C PHE A 53 6.56 7.81 1.88
N VAL A 54 6.14 7.69 3.13
CA VAL A 54 7.05 7.71 4.30
C VAL A 54 7.09 6.39 5.07
N GLY A 55 6.29 5.40 4.67
CA GLY A 55 6.26 4.07 5.27
C GLY A 55 5.31 3.12 4.56
N THR A 56 5.47 1.83 4.84
CA THR A 56 4.67 0.71 4.30
C THR A 56 4.33 -0.27 5.41
#